data_AF-A0A9Q4B186-F1
#
_entry.id   AF-A0A9Q4B186-F1
#
_cell.length_a   1.000
_cell.length_b   1.000
_cell.length_c   1.000
_cell.angle_alpha   90.00
_cell.angle_beta   90.00
_cell.angle_gamma   90.00
#
_symmetry.space_group_name_H-M   'P 1'
#
loop_
_entity.id
_entity.type
_entity.pdbx_description
1 polymer ?
#
loop_
_entity_poly.entity_id
_entity_poly.type
_entity_poly.pdbx_seq_one_letter_code
_entity_poly.pdbx_strand_id
1 'polypeptide(L)'
;MKGQVLKLLREHNTTFLSGEKMSQVIGCSRTAIWKHIDALRKEGYDIVASQNKGYQLRETYPMLSEHEILSYLPNDSLFTNVIFYRSINSTQMAAQKQVSDGMTHGTLVVADEQTNGKGRLGRTWHSEKDSGVWMSLIVKPDIAFEQAPQLTLLTAVSVTRAIEKLSKVNVTIKWPNDLLINGKKVCGILTEMQADTDRLLSVIIGIGLNVNHKQFSDPLTDIATSLFIETGKTYDRSQLIGGILDEFTKLYQLYLDDGFAIIKPLWEAHASSTGKKISARTATTVIEGIALGIDNEGVLLLEDEAGKVHKIYSADIDLH
;
A
#
# COMPACT_ATOMS: atom_id res chain seq x y z
N MET A 1 -21.47 -1.00 -4.12
CA MET A 1 -22.16 -1.15 -5.43
C MET A 1 -21.59 -0.28 -6.55
N LYS A 2 -21.37 1.04 -6.38
CA LYS A 2 -20.75 1.88 -7.44
C LYS A 2 -19.45 1.26 -8.00
N GLY A 3 -18.55 0.78 -7.12
CA GLY A 3 -17.31 0.13 -7.53
C GLY A 3 -17.52 -1.14 -8.38
N GLN A 4 -18.55 -1.94 -8.11
CA GLN A 4 -18.88 -3.14 -8.90
C GLN A 4 -19.39 -2.78 -10.30
N VAL A 5 -20.25 -1.75 -10.40
CA VAL A 5 -20.73 -1.22 -11.69
C VAL A 5 -19.55 -0.75 -12.53
N LEU A 6 -18.66 0.03 -11.92
CA LEU A 6 -17.47 0.56 -12.56
C LEU A 6 -16.49 -0.56 -12.98
N LYS A 7 -16.27 -1.56 -12.13
CA LYS A 7 -15.46 -2.75 -12.44
C LYS A 7 -15.96 -3.45 -13.71
N LEU A 8 -17.27 -3.74 -13.79
CA LEU A 8 -17.86 -4.39 -14.96
C LEU A 8 -17.70 -3.56 -16.24
N LEU A 9 -17.88 -2.24 -16.15
CA LEU A 9 -17.67 -1.34 -17.29
C LEU A 9 -16.20 -1.32 -17.74
N ARG A 10 -15.25 -1.36 -16.78
CA ARG A 10 -13.81 -1.39 -17.03
C ARG A 10 -13.37 -2.69 -17.69
N GLU A 11 -13.88 -3.83 -17.22
CA GLU A 11 -13.64 -5.15 -17.81
C GLU A 11 -14.20 -5.28 -19.24
N HIS A 12 -15.21 -4.47 -19.59
CA HIS A 12 -15.84 -4.45 -20.91
C HIS A 12 -15.60 -3.14 -21.67
N ASN A 13 -14.49 -2.44 -21.43
CA ASN A 13 -14.24 -1.09 -21.96
C ASN A 13 -14.24 -0.98 -23.51
N THR A 14 -14.12 -2.08 -24.24
CA THR A 14 -14.18 -2.12 -25.71
C THR A 14 -15.58 -2.37 -26.27
N THR A 15 -16.56 -2.72 -25.43
CA THR A 15 -17.92 -3.11 -25.87
C THR A 15 -18.99 -2.46 -25.00
N PHE A 16 -20.23 -2.44 -25.50
CA PHE A 16 -21.37 -2.01 -24.68
C PHE A 16 -21.86 -3.17 -23.81
N LEU A 17 -22.13 -2.87 -22.54
CA LEU A 17 -22.70 -3.80 -21.58
C LEU A 17 -24.15 -3.41 -21.27
N SER A 18 -25.09 -4.33 -21.48
CA SER A 18 -26.51 -4.06 -21.24
C SER A 18 -26.80 -3.90 -19.74
N GLY A 19 -27.69 -2.97 -19.39
CA GLY A 19 -28.12 -2.79 -17.99
C GLY A 19 -28.77 -4.04 -17.40
N GLU A 20 -29.35 -4.91 -18.24
CA GLU A 20 -29.83 -6.24 -17.85
C GLU A 20 -28.70 -7.17 -17.42
N LYS A 21 -27.65 -7.28 -18.23
CA LYS A 21 -26.48 -8.11 -17.92
C LYS A 21 -25.82 -7.63 -16.62
N MET A 22 -25.64 -6.32 -16.47
CA MET A 22 -25.09 -5.73 -15.23
C MET A 22 -25.95 -6.05 -14.01
N SER A 23 -27.28 -5.90 -14.14
CA SER A 23 -28.26 -6.22 -13.10
C SER A 23 -28.18 -7.68 -12.65
N GLN A 24 -28.06 -8.63 -13.59
CA GLN A 24 -27.91 -10.06 -13.30
C GLN A 24 -26.60 -10.38 -12.58
N VAL A 25 -25.48 -9.83 -13.05
CA VAL A 25 -24.15 -10.10 -12.47
C VAL A 25 -24.01 -9.50 -11.07
N ILE A 26 -24.52 -8.27 -10.87
CA ILE A 26 -24.41 -7.58 -9.57
C ILE A 26 -25.49 -8.05 -8.58
N GLY A 27 -26.60 -8.60 -9.07
CA GLY A 27 -27.73 -9.01 -8.23
C GLY A 27 -28.57 -7.83 -7.73
N CYS A 28 -28.78 -6.81 -8.57
CA CYS A 28 -29.61 -5.64 -8.25
C CYS A 28 -30.56 -5.27 -9.40
N SER A 29 -31.49 -4.33 -9.21
CA SER A 29 -32.45 -3.95 -10.26
C SER A 29 -31.81 -3.11 -11.37
N ARG A 30 -32.35 -3.17 -12.59
CA ARG A 30 -31.90 -2.30 -13.72
C ARG A 30 -31.99 -0.81 -13.36
N THR A 31 -33.00 -0.41 -12.58
CA THR A 31 -33.14 0.96 -12.09
C THR A 31 -32.01 1.35 -11.14
N ALA A 32 -31.54 0.43 -10.30
CA ALA A 32 -30.37 0.66 -9.44
C ALA A 32 -29.09 0.83 -10.27
N ILE A 33 -28.89 0.00 -11.31
CA ILE A 33 -27.79 0.17 -12.28
C ILE A 33 -27.82 1.56 -12.90
N TRP A 34 -28.97 2.00 -13.42
CA TRP A 34 -29.12 3.33 -14.01
C TRP A 34 -28.76 4.45 -13.02
N LYS A 35 -29.24 4.37 -11.76
CA LYS A 35 -28.92 5.36 -10.72
C LYS A 35 -27.42 5.43 -10.43
N HIS A 36 -26.73 4.29 -10.36
CA HIS A 36 -25.29 4.27 -10.14
C HIS A 36 -24.51 4.83 -11.33
N ILE A 37 -24.94 4.55 -12.57
CA ILE A 37 -24.32 5.11 -13.77
C ILE A 37 -24.52 6.63 -13.84
N ASP A 38 -25.72 7.12 -13.51
CA ASP A 38 -26.01 8.55 -13.45
C ASP A 38 -25.15 9.26 -12.38
N ALA A 39 -24.97 8.64 -11.22
CA ALA A 39 -24.07 9.14 -10.18
C ALA A 39 -22.61 9.20 -10.65
N LEU A 40 -22.11 8.15 -11.31
CA LEU A 40 -20.76 8.13 -11.90
C LEU A 40 -20.61 9.26 -12.94
N ARG A 41 -21.56 9.46 -13.85
CA ARG A 41 -21.50 10.58 -14.81
C ARG A 41 -21.41 11.94 -14.13
N LYS A 42 -22.15 12.16 -13.05
CA LYS A 42 -22.09 13.40 -12.25
C LYS A 42 -20.74 13.58 -11.53
N GLU A 43 -20.05 12.49 -11.24
CA GLU A 43 -18.69 12.48 -10.67
C GLU A 43 -17.60 12.64 -11.75
N GLY A 44 -17.97 12.69 -13.04
CA GLY A 44 -17.08 13.02 -14.15
C GLY A 44 -16.67 11.85 -15.06
N TYR A 45 -17.20 10.64 -14.85
CA TYR A 45 -16.89 9.50 -15.72
C TYR A 45 -17.55 9.64 -17.10
N ASP A 46 -16.77 9.47 -18.18
CA ASP A 46 -17.32 9.40 -19.54
C ASP A 46 -17.92 8.02 -19.81
N ILE A 47 -19.15 7.85 -19.36
CA ILE A 47 -19.96 6.67 -19.62
C ILE A 47 -20.98 7.01 -20.70
N VAL A 48 -20.85 6.45 -21.89
CA VAL A 48 -21.84 6.61 -22.97
C VAL A 48 -22.92 5.54 -22.89
N ALA A 49 -24.13 5.91 -23.31
CA ALA A 49 -25.24 4.97 -23.45
C ALA A 49 -25.64 4.85 -24.93
N SER A 50 -26.01 3.64 -25.35
CA SER A 50 -26.54 3.38 -26.69
C SER A 50 -27.82 2.56 -26.58
N GLN A 51 -28.86 2.98 -27.32
CA GLN A 51 -30.13 2.27 -27.38
C GLN A 51 -29.90 0.82 -27.82
N ASN A 52 -30.57 -0.12 -27.12
CA ASN A 52 -30.48 -1.57 -27.34
C ASN A 52 -29.08 -2.21 -27.14
N LYS A 53 -28.06 -1.44 -26.75
CA LYS A 53 -26.71 -1.96 -26.48
C LYS A 53 -26.31 -1.84 -25.00
N GLY A 54 -26.67 -0.74 -24.34
CA GLY A 54 -26.36 -0.49 -22.94
C GLY A 54 -25.33 0.61 -22.73
N TYR A 55 -24.35 0.36 -21.87
CA TYR A 55 -23.39 1.35 -21.38
C TYR A 55 -21.95 0.97 -21.71
N GLN A 56 -21.09 1.97 -21.94
CA GLN A 56 -19.65 1.78 -22.15
C GLN A 56 -18.89 2.93 -21.48
N LEU A 57 -17.82 2.60 -20.77
CA LEU A 57 -16.86 3.57 -20.23
C LEU A 57 -15.81 3.89 -21.30
N ARG A 58 -15.70 5.16 -21.71
CA ARG A 58 -14.78 5.59 -22.78
C ARG A 58 -13.45 6.07 -22.25
N GLU A 59 -13.49 6.98 -21.28
CA GLU A 59 -12.30 7.52 -20.63
C GLU A 59 -12.45 7.43 -19.11
N THR A 60 -11.34 7.11 -18.46
CA THR A 60 -11.24 7.11 -17.00
C THR A 60 -10.55 8.38 -16.56
N TYR A 61 -11.20 9.15 -15.69
CA TYR A 61 -10.54 10.22 -14.98
C TYR A 61 -9.88 9.61 -13.74
N PRO A 62 -8.56 9.74 -13.54
CA PRO A 62 -7.84 9.11 -12.42
C PRO A 62 -8.13 9.86 -11.12
N MET A 63 -9.36 9.79 -10.64
CA MET A 63 -9.79 10.34 -9.36
C MET A 63 -9.56 9.31 -8.27
N LEU A 64 -8.93 9.73 -7.17
CA LEU A 64 -8.85 8.88 -5.99
C LEU A 64 -10.22 8.86 -5.30
N SER A 65 -10.83 7.67 -5.22
CA SER A 65 -12.11 7.48 -4.56
C SER A 65 -12.31 6.03 -4.11
N GLU A 66 -13.24 5.82 -3.19
CA GLU A 66 -13.65 4.49 -2.74
C GLU A 66 -14.02 3.56 -3.91
N HIS A 67 -14.89 4.02 -4.81
CA HIS A 67 -15.42 3.18 -5.88
C HIS A 67 -14.40 2.92 -6.99
N GLU A 68 -13.46 3.84 -7.24
CA GLU A 68 -12.33 3.60 -8.14
C GLU A 68 -11.42 2.50 -7.61
N ILE A 69 -11.00 2.60 -6.34
CA ILE A 69 -10.16 1.58 -5.70
C ILE A 69 -10.87 0.22 -5.75
N LEU A 70 -12.12 0.15 -5.29
CA LEU A 70 -12.92 -1.08 -5.32
C LEU A 70 -13.07 -1.66 -6.74
N SER A 71 -13.02 -0.83 -7.79
CA SER A 71 -13.11 -1.30 -9.17
C SER A 71 -11.86 -2.03 -9.66
N TYR A 72 -10.71 -1.78 -9.03
CA TYR A 72 -9.44 -2.43 -9.34
C TYR A 72 -9.17 -3.70 -8.52
N LEU A 73 -9.95 -3.94 -7.46
CA LEU A 73 -9.74 -5.09 -6.59
C LEU A 73 -10.27 -6.39 -7.22
N PRO A 74 -9.54 -7.51 -7.08
CA PRO A 74 -10.05 -8.82 -7.45
C PRO A 74 -11.19 -9.24 -6.52
N ASN A 75 -11.97 -10.25 -6.93
CA ASN A 75 -13.18 -10.65 -6.20
C ASN A 75 -12.86 -11.34 -4.85
N ASP A 76 -11.67 -11.94 -4.75
CA ASP A 76 -11.12 -12.61 -3.58
C ASP A 76 -10.20 -11.69 -2.74
N SER A 77 -10.23 -10.37 -3.00
CA SER A 77 -9.50 -9.38 -2.21
C SER A 77 -9.87 -9.49 -0.73
N LEU A 78 -8.85 -9.52 0.14
CA LEU A 78 -9.03 -9.40 1.59
C LEU A 78 -9.72 -8.07 1.94
N PHE A 79 -9.39 -7.02 1.20
CA PHE A 79 -9.91 -5.69 1.43
C PHE A 79 -11.23 -5.50 0.68
N THR A 80 -12.32 -5.47 1.43
CA THR A 80 -13.68 -5.27 0.89
C THR A 80 -14.34 -4.01 1.41
N ASN A 81 -13.79 -3.44 2.49
CA ASN A 81 -14.25 -2.19 3.08
C ASN A 81 -13.21 -1.09 2.85
N VAL A 82 -13.60 -0.04 2.11
CA VAL A 82 -12.73 1.09 1.80
C VAL A 82 -13.35 2.35 2.39
N ILE A 83 -12.58 3.06 3.22
CA ILE A 83 -12.98 4.34 3.81
C ILE A 83 -12.09 5.41 3.19
N PHE A 84 -12.70 6.29 2.39
CA PHE A 84 -12.00 7.38 1.72
C PHE A 84 -12.27 8.73 2.38
N TYR A 85 -11.21 9.50 2.59
CA TYR A 85 -11.26 10.89 3.03
C TYR A 85 -10.61 11.81 2.00
N ARG A 86 -11.24 12.96 1.73
CA ARG A 86 -10.59 14.00 0.91
C ARG A 86 -9.41 14.64 1.63
N SER A 87 -9.56 14.93 2.92
CA SER A 87 -8.49 15.44 3.77
C SER A 87 -8.77 14.99 5.20
N ILE A 88 -7.73 14.55 5.91
CA ILE A 88 -7.81 14.08 7.30
C ILE A 88 -6.51 14.40 8.04
N ASN A 89 -6.48 14.26 9.36
CA ASN A 89 -5.23 14.41 10.12
C ASN A 89 -4.23 13.31 9.77
N SER A 90 -4.63 12.05 9.89
CA SER A 90 -3.81 10.87 9.59
C SER A 90 -4.71 9.66 9.36
N THR A 91 -4.47 8.95 8.27
CA THR A 91 -5.07 7.65 7.96
C THR A 91 -4.79 6.62 9.05
N GLN A 92 -3.60 6.68 9.66
CA GLN A 92 -3.21 5.82 10.78
C GLN A 92 -4.11 6.05 11.99
N MET A 93 -4.36 7.32 12.36
CA MET A 93 -5.25 7.64 13.49
C MET A 93 -6.71 7.31 13.18
N ALA A 94 -7.15 7.53 11.94
CA ALA A 94 -8.48 7.13 11.51
C ALA A 94 -8.63 5.61 11.60
N ALA A 95 -7.65 4.84 11.14
CA ALA A 95 -7.64 3.38 11.25
C ALA A 95 -7.62 2.91 12.71
N GLN A 96 -6.86 3.57 13.60
CA GLN A 96 -6.90 3.28 15.05
C GLN A 96 -8.30 3.47 15.63
N LYS A 97 -8.95 4.59 15.30
CA LYS A 97 -10.33 4.87 15.73
C LYS A 97 -11.29 3.81 15.21
N GLN A 98 -11.15 3.43 13.94
CA GLN A 98 -11.92 2.35 13.35
C GLN A 98 -11.79 1.09 14.22
N VAL A 99 -10.57 0.63 14.51
CA VAL A 99 -10.37 -0.56 15.36
C VAL A 99 -11.04 -0.41 16.73
N SER A 100 -10.88 0.74 17.39
CA SER A 100 -11.51 1.01 18.69
C SER A 100 -13.05 1.00 18.65
N ASP A 101 -13.64 1.43 17.53
CA ASP A 101 -15.09 1.43 17.31
C ASP A 101 -15.62 0.02 16.91
N GLY A 102 -14.79 -1.03 17.00
CA GLY A 102 -15.17 -2.43 16.78
C GLY A 102 -14.88 -2.96 15.37
N MET A 103 -14.06 -2.26 14.58
CA MET A 103 -13.90 -2.52 13.14
C MET A 103 -13.32 -3.88 12.74
N THR A 104 -13.54 -4.14 11.46
CA THR A 104 -13.43 -5.39 10.72
C THR A 104 -12.08 -5.52 10.02
N HIS A 105 -11.46 -6.69 10.20
CA HIS A 105 -10.37 -7.20 9.38
C HIS A 105 -10.66 -6.98 7.87
N GLY A 106 -9.65 -6.60 7.08
CA GLY A 106 -9.85 -6.34 5.66
C GLY A 106 -10.43 -4.95 5.36
N THR A 107 -10.09 -3.96 6.20
CA THR A 107 -10.43 -2.55 5.94
C THR A 107 -9.22 -1.79 5.42
N LEU A 108 -9.45 -1.00 4.37
CA LEU A 108 -8.56 0.06 3.91
C LEU A 108 -9.09 1.42 4.38
N VAL A 109 -8.24 2.22 5.04
CA VAL A 109 -8.45 3.66 5.21
C VAL A 109 -7.50 4.39 4.27
N VAL A 110 -8.01 5.31 3.46
CA VAL A 110 -7.23 6.05 2.47
C VAL A 110 -7.62 7.51 2.46
N ALA A 111 -6.66 8.40 2.23
CA ALA A 111 -6.90 9.81 2.09
C ALA A 111 -6.21 10.40 0.86
N ASP A 112 -6.80 11.44 0.28
CA ASP A 112 -6.15 12.24 -0.76
C ASP A 112 -5.11 13.21 -0.17
N GLU A 113 -5.32 13.69 1.06
CA GLU A 113 -4.40 14.56 1.81
C GLU A 113 -4.36 14.16 3.30
N GLN A 114 -3.17 14.25 3.92
CA GLN A 114 -3.04 14.22 5.39
C GLN A 114 -2.43 15.52 5.91
N THR A 115 -3.08 16.17 6.86
CA THR A 115 -2.59 17.41 7.48
C THR A 115 -1.58 17.17 8.59
N ASN A 116 -1.51 15.96 9.14
CA ASN A 116 -0.56 15.55 10.17
C ASN A 116 -0.14 14.07 9.97
N GLY A 117 0.37 13.76 8.77
CA GLY A 117 0.87 12.42 8.43
C GLY A 117 1.99 11.99 9.37
N LYS A 118 1.99 10.71 9.76
CA LYS A 118 2.93 10.16 10.74
C LYS A 118 3.92 9.20 10.10
N GLY A 119 5.18 9.34 10.47
CA GLY A 119 6.25 8.37 10.27
C GLY A 119 6.70 7.75 11.59
N ARG A 120 7.74 6.90 11.53
CA ARG A 120 8.36 6.28 12.71
C ARG A 120 8.95 7.35 13.64
N LEU A 121 9.02 7.02 14.94
CA LEU A 121 9.65 7.85 15.97
C LEU A 121 9.08 9.29 16.04
N GLY A 122 7.81 9.47 15.69
CA GLY A 122 7.14 10.78 15.73
C GLY A 122 7.53 11.73 14.60
N ARG A 123 8.31 11.29 13.60
CA ARG A 123 8.63 12.10 12.42
C ARG A 123 7.37 12.38 11.59
N THR A 124 7.31 13.55 10.96
CA THR A 124 6.19 13.90 10.06
C THR A 124 6.37 13.23 8.70
N TRP A 125 5.26 12.74 8.13
CA TRP A 125 5.18 12.31 6.73
C TRP A 125 4.38 13.31 5.90
N HIS A 126 5.05 14.00 4.97
CA HIS A 126 4.42 15.00 4.10
C HIS A 126 3.46 14.31 3.12
N SER A 127 2.19 14.70 3.15
CA SER A 127 1.10 14.02 2.45
C SER A 127 0.27 15.01 1.64
N GLU A 128 0.88 15.56 0.59
CA GLU A 128 0.23 16.54 -0.27
C GLU A 128 -1.00 15.95 -1.00
N LYS A 129 -2.00 16.80 -1.25
CA LYS A 129 -3.16 16.45 -2.06
C LYS A 129 -2.75 16.10 -3.49
N ASP A 130 -3.50 15.22 -4.15
CA ASP A 130 -3.33 14.84 -5.56
C ASP A 130 -1.98 14.21 -5.96
N SER A 131 -1.05 14.01 -5.01
CA SER A 131 0.35 13.70 -5.32
C SER A 131 0.79 12.29 -4.92
N GLY A 132 0.20 11.68 -3.89
CA GLY A 132 0.63 10.38 -3.38
C GLY A 132 -0.52 9.51 -2.92
N VAL A 133 -0.14 8.33 -2.45
CA VAL A 133 -1.03 7.35 -1.83
C VAL A 133 -0.75 7.33 -0.34
N TRP A 134 -1.77 7.73 0.43
CA TRP A 134 -1.74 7.79 1.88
C TRP A 134 -2.80 6.81 2.39
N MET A 135 -2.38 5.66 2.91
CA MET A 135 -3.33 4.64 3.33
C MET A 135 -2.88 3.87 4.55
N SER A 136 -3.84 3.30 5.28
CA SER A 136 -3.62 2.39 6.39
C SER A 136 -4.48 1.14 6.21
N LEU A 137 -3.85 -0.03 6.30
CA LEU A 137 -4.50 -1.34 6.22
C LEU A 137 -4.81 -1.83 7.63
N ILE A 138 -6.01 -2.36 7.84
CA ILE A 138 -6.40 -2.98 9.11
C ILE A 138 -6.50 -4.49 8.91
N VAL A 139 -5.61 -5.24 9.56
CA VAL A 139 -5.61 -6.71 9.55
C VAL A 139 -5.67 -7.27 10.98
N LYS A 140 -6.18 -8.49 11.13
CA LYS A 140 -6.31 -9.19 12.43
C LYS A 140 -5.72 -10.61 12.28
N PRO A 141 -4.40 -10.72 12.09
CA PRO A 141 -3.73 -12.00 11.95
C PRO A 141 -3.78 -12.78 13.27
N ASP A 142 -3.94 -14.10 13.17
CA ASP A 142 -3.73 -15.01 14.30
C ASP A 142 -2.24 -15.40 14.38
N ILE A 143 -1.42 -14.46 14.85
CA ILE A 143 0.04 -14.61 14.98
C ILE A 143 0.52 -14.08 16.33
N ALA A 144 1.70 -14.51 16.76
CA ALA A 144 2.35 -14.00 17.96
C ALA A 144 2.82 -12.54 17.76
N PHE A 145 2.91 -11.78 18.85
CA PHE A 145 3.31 -10.37 18.83
C PHE A 145 4.68 -10.15 18.19
N GLU A 146 5.60 -11.06 18.47
CA GLU A 146 6.98 -11.05 17.97
C GLU A 146 7.05 -11.21 16.45
N GLN A 147 5.99 -11.74 15.83
CA GLN A 147 5.91 -11.94 14.38
C GLN A 147 5.32 -10.72 13.66
N ALA A 148 4.64 -9.81 14.34
CA ALA A 148 4.03 -8.64 13.70
C ALA A 148 5.00 -7.75 12.87
N PRO A 149 6.29 -7.57 13.24
CA PRO A 149 7.25 -6.87 12.40
C PRO A 149 7.41 -7.48 11.00
N GLN A 150 7.19 -8.79 10.83
CA GLN A 150 7.26 -9.50 9.55
C GLN A 150 6.22 -8.98 8.55
N LEU A 151 5.08 -8.47 9.02
CA LEU A 151 4.07 -7.84 8.16
C LEU A 151 4.58 -6.55 7.52
N THR A 152 5.54 -5.85 8.14
CA THR A 152 6.22 -4.71 7.51
C THR A 152 7.02 -5.16 6.30
N LEU A 153 7.77 -6.25 6.44
CA LEU A 153 8.61 -6.83 5.38
C LEU A 153 7.74 -7.39 4.25
N LEU A 154 6.67 -8.10 4.59
CA LEU A 154 5.65 -8.56 3.65
C LEU A 154 5.06 -7.39 2.86
N THR A 155 4.64 -6.33 3.55
CA THR A 155 4.08 -5.13 2.92
C THR A 155 5.09 -4.48 1.98
N ALA A 156 6.37 -4.43 2.36
CA ALA A 156 7.42 -3.88 1.50
C ALA A 156 7.53 -4.67 0.19
N VAL A 157 7.47 -6.01 0.23
CA VAL A 157 7.43 -6.85 -0.97
C VAL A 157 6.18 -6.57 -1.81
N SER A 158 5.00 -6.46 -1.19
CA SER A 158 3.74 -6.17 -1.89
C SER A 158 3.79 -4.84 -2.63
N VAL A 159 4.29 -3.78 -1.98
CA VAL A 159 4.39 -2.45 -2.58
C VAL A 159 5.43 -2.44 -3.71
N THR A 160 6.60 -3.04 -3.50
CA THR A 160 7.64 -3.18 -4.53
C THR A 160 7.10 -3.87 -5.79
N ARG A 161 6.47 -5.04 -5.64
CA ARG A 161 5.91 -5.79 -6.77
C ARG A 161 4.83 -5.03 -7.52
N ALA A 162 3.94 -4.34 -6.81
CA ALA A 162 2.89 -3.54 -7.42
C ALA A 162 3.46 -2.37 -8.23
N ILE A 163 4.48 -1.67 -7.69
CA ILE A 163 5.18 -0.61 -8.40
C ILE A 163 5.86 -1.17 -9.64
N GLU A 164 6.70 -2.19 -9.51
CA GLU A 164 7.45 -2.79 -10.63
C GLU A 164 6.52 -3.30 -11.74
N LYS A 165 5.39 -3.90 -11.38
CA LYS A 165 4.39 -4.39 -12.33
C LYS A 165 3.81 -3.24 -13.17
N LEU A 166 3.49 -2.10 -12.55
CA LEU A 166 2.79 -0.97 -13.17
C LEU A 166 3.72 0.06 -13.83
N SER A 167 4.86 0.36 -13.22
CA SER A 167 5.79 1.40 -13.68
C SER A 167 7.03 0.87 -14.39
N LYS A 168 7.35 -0.43 -14.22
CA LYS A 168 8.61 -1.05 -14.68
C LYS A 168 9.87 -0.45 -14.07
N VAL A 169 9.74 0.30 -12.98
CA VAL A 169 10.87 0.86 -12.23
C VAL A 169 11.32 -0.15 -11.18
N ASN A 170 12.62 -0.40 -11.13
CA ASN A 170 13.22 -1.24 -10.09
C ASN A 170 13.13 -0.56 -8.72
N VAL A 171 12.56 -1.26 -7.73
CA VAL A 171 12.43 -0.77 -6.35
C VAL A 171 13.25 -1.65 -5.43
N THR A 172 14.00 -1.01 -4.54
CA THR A 172 14.78 -1.72 -3.51
C THR A 172 14.22 -1.43 -2.13
N ILE A 173 14.35 -2.39 -1.22
CA ILE A 173 13.87 -2.27 0.15
C ILE A 173 15.06 -1.94 1.05
N LYS A 174 14.97 -0.81 1.77
CA LYS A 174 15.87 -0.46 2.86
C LYS A 174 15.23 -0.91 4.17
N TRP A 175 15.83 -1.93 4.78
CA TRP A 175 15.35 -2.49 6.03
C TRP A 175 15.24 -1.39 7.11
N PRO A 176 14.20 -1.41 7.96
CA PRO A 176 13.10 -2.39 7.95
C PRO A 176 11.90 -1.99 7.08
N ASN A 177 11.77 -0.73 6.68
CA ASN A 177 10.45 -0.17 6.37
C ASN A 177 10.41 0.89 5.26
N ASP A 178 11.53 1.12 4.57
CA ASP A 178 11.63 2.14 3.53
C ASP A 178 11.84 1.51 2.16
N LEU A 179 11.20 2.05 1.12
CA LEU A 179 11.41 1.64 -0.26
C LEU A 179 12.10 2.76 -1.01
N LEU A 180 13.09 2.39 -1.81
CA LEU A 180 13.96 3.31 -2.52
C LEU A 180 13.92 3.05 -4.03
N ILE A 181 13.98 4.12 -4.82
CA ILE A 181 14.31 4.09 -6.23
C ILE A 181 15.57 4.94 -6.41
N ASN A 182 16.59 4.40 -7.06
CA ASN A 182 17.87 5.08 -7.27
C ASN A 182 18.47 5.67 -5.97
N GLY A 183 18.32 4.95 -4.85
CA GLY A 183 18.80 5.36 -3.53
C GLY A 183 17.94 6.40 -2.80
N LYS A 184 16.92 6.98 -3.45
CA LYS A 184 16.01 7.98 -2.87
C LYS A 184 14.71 7.34 -2.40
N LYS A 185 14.15 7.84 -1.30
CA LYS A 185 12.94 7.29 -0.68
C LYS A 185 11.69 7.58 -1.50
N VAL A 186 10.99 6.54 -1.91
CA VAL A 186 9.69 6.63 -2.60
C VAL A 186 8.53 6.24 -1.70
N CYS A 187 8.75 5.33 -0.74
CA CYS A 187 7.71 4.90 0.19
C CYS A 187 8.27 4.64 1.59
N GLY A 188 7.44 4.91 2.59
CA GLY A 188 7.65 4.53 3.98
C GLY A 188 6.47 3.72 4.50
N ILE A 189 6.77 2.68 5.26
CA ILE A 189 5.79 1.81 5.91
C ILE A 189 5.88 2.02 7.43
N LEU A 190 4.72 2.10 8.08
CA LEU A 190 4.57 2.23 9.52
C LEU A 190 3.59 1.16 10.02
N THR A 191 4.10 0.18 10.74
CA THR A 191 3.28 -0.88 11.33
C THR A 191 3.10 -0.62 12.82
N GLU A 192 1.85 -0.54 13.27
CA GLU A 192 1.48 -0.40 14.67
C GLU A 192 0.56 -1.55 15.07
N MET A 193 0.80 -2.11 16.25
CA MET A 193 -0.04 -3.15 16.83
C MET A 193 -1.02 -2.53 17.82
N GLN A 194 -2.26 -3.00 17.80
CA GLN A 194 -3.14 -2.88 18.96
C GLN A 194 -3.21 -4.24 19.65
N ALA A 195 -2.87 -4.24 20.93
CA ALA A 195 -2.78 -5.41 21.77
C ALA A 195 -3.68 -5.24 22.99
N ASP A 196 -4.29 -6.34 23.43
CA ASP A 196 -4.74 -6.50 24.83
C ASP A 196 -3.73 -7.40 25.55
N THR A 197 -3.85 -7.47 26.88
CA THR A 197 -2.94 -8.08 27.86
C THR A 197 -2.34 -9.43 27.40
N ASP A 198 -3.09 -10.26 26.67
CA ASP A 198 -2.63 -11.58 26.20
C ASP A 198 -2.80 -11.83 24.69
N ARG A 199 -3.33 -10.89 23.89
CA ARG A 199 -3.68 -11.15 22.47
C ARG A 199 -3.50 -9.96 21.54
N LEU A 200 -2.97 -10.23 20.35
CA LEU A 200 -2.90 -9.27 19.26
C LEU A 200 -4.32 -9.01 18.73
N LEU A 201 -4.85 -7.79 18.92
CA LEU A 201 -6.20 -7.43 18.50
C LEU A 201 -6.24 -7.06 17.02
N SER A 202 -5.24 -6.30 16.57
CA SER A 202 -5.09 -5.92 15.17
C SER A 202 -3.68 -5.40 14.89
N VAL A 203 -3.34 -5.38 13.61
CA VAL A 203 -2.18 -4.68 13.08
C VAL A 203 -2.67 -3.63 12.08
N ILE A 204 -2.21 -2.40 12.27
CA ILE A 204 -2.48 -1.26 11.40
C ILE A 204 -1.20 -0.94 10.64
N ILE A 205 -1.24 -1.13 9.32
CA ILE A 205 -0.09 -0.94 8.44
C ILE A 205 -0.31 0.32 7.60
N GLY A 206 0.31 1.41 8.02
CA GLY A 206 0.38 2.67 7.29
C GLY A 206 1.38 2.60 6.15
N ILE A 207 0.98 3.07 4.96
CA ILE A 207 1.78 3.11 3.74
C ILE A 207 1.67 4.54 3.19
N GLY A 208 2.80 5.24 3.18
CA GLY A 208 2.96 6.50 2.47
C GLY A 208 3.79 6.27 1.22
N LEU A 209 3.20 6.51 0.04
CA LEU A 209 3.85 6.30 -1.26
C LEU A 209 3.79 7.58 -2.11
N ASN A 210 4.97 8.04 -2.54
CA ASN A 210 5.12 9.18 -3.41
C ASN A 210 4.88 8.79 -4.87
N VAL A 211 3.80 9.30 -5.48
CA VAL A 211 3.37 8.87 -6.82
C VAL A 211 3.64 9.95 -7.87
N ASN A 212 2.88 11.04 -7.85
CA ASN A 212 2.82 12.07 -8.88
C ASN A 212 3.49 13.40 -8.48
N HIS A 213 4.31 13.41 -7.42
CA HIS A 213 5.07 14.60 -7.03
C HIS A 213 6.03 14.98 -8.16
N LYS A 214 6.03 16.25 -8.57
CA LYS A 214 6.95 16.75 -9.61
C LYS A 214 8.29 17.20 -9.05
N GLN A 215 8.28 17.64 -7.79
CA GLN A 215 9.43 18.09 -7.03
C GLN A 215 9.14 17.93 -5.55
N PHE A 216 10.19 17.89 -4.73
CA PHE A 216 10.10 18.02 -3.28
C PHE A 216 10.81 19.31 -2.85
N SER A 217 10.38 19.91 -1.75
CA SER A 217 11.07 21.04 -1.14
C SER A 217 12.11 20.56 -0.12
N ASP A 218 13.05 21.42 0.23
CA ASP A 218 14.00 21.14 1.30
C ASP A 218 13.27 20.83 2.62
N PRO A 219 13.80 19.89 3.44
CA PRO A 219 15.05 19.15 3.26
C PRO A 219 14.91 17.85 2.45
N LEU A 220 13.78 17.62 1.77
CA LEU A 220 13.48 16.34 1.11
C LEU A 220 14.04 16.20 -0.31
N THR A 221 14.47 17.30 -0.93
CA THR A 221 14.91 17.40 -2.33
C THR A 221 15.88 16.29 -2.76
N ASP A 222 16.89 16.00 -1.92
CA ASP A 222 17.94 15.03 -2.26
C ASP A 222 17.68 13.61 -1.76
N ILE A 223 16.72 13.44 -0.85
CA ILE A 223 16.50 12.16 -0.14
C ILE A 223 15.17 11.49 -0.51
N ALA A 224 14.25 12.19 -1.16
CA ALA A 224 12.95 11.68 -1.59
C ALA A 224 12.82 11.68 -3.12
N THR A 225 12.00 10.77 -3.63
CA THR A 225 11.60 10.70 -5.03
C THR A 225 10.15 10.26 -5.16
N SER A 226 9.63 10.23 -6.39
CA SER A 226 8.28 9.80 -6.74
C SER A 226 8.30 8.99 -8.04
N LEU A 227 7.26 8.21 -8.30
CA LEU A 227 7.14 7.51 -9.59
C LEU A 227 7.16 8.47 -10.79
N PHE A 228 6.60 9.67 -10.64
CA PHE A 228 6.65 10.70 -11.68
C PHE A 228 8.07 11.21 -11.92
N ILE A 229 8.83 11.52 -10.87
CA ILE A 229 10.22 11.99 -10.99
C ILE A 229 11.08 10.94 -11.71
N GLU A 230 10.89 9.66 -11.37
CA GLU A 230 11.70 8.57 -11.90
C GLU A 230 11.29 8.12 -13.32
N THR A 231 10.08 8.46 -13.79
CA THR A 231 9.57 7.96 -15.08
C THR A 231 9.05 9.03 -16.05
N GLY A 232 8.84 10.25 -15.59
CA GLY A 232 8.19 11.33 -16.34
C GLY A 232 6.71 11.12 -16.63
N LYS A 233 6.07 10.11 -16.00
CA LYS A 233 4.66 9.73 -16.23
C LYS A 233 3.83 9.87 -14.97
N THR A 234 2.58 10.25 -15.13
CA THR A 234 1.59 10.22 -14.04
C THR A 234 0.96 8.84 -13.95
N TYR A 235 0.66 8.41 -12.73
CA TYR A 235 0.03 7.12 -12.45
C TYR A 235 -1.34 7.31 -11.78
N ASP A 236 -2.27 6.44 -12.12
CA ASP A 236 -3.54 6.31 -11.42
C ASP A 236 -3.30 5.73 -10.01
N ARG A 237 -3.57 6.56 -9.00
CA ARG A 237 -3.39 6.21 -7.59
C ARG A 237 -4.32 5.09 -7.14
N SER A 238 -5.56 5.07 -7.64
CA SER A 238 -6.53 4.01 -7.33
C SER A 238 -6.09 2.67 -7.91
N GLN A 239 -5.50 2.67 -9.11
CA GLN A 239 -4.93 1.47 -9.73
C GLN A 239 -3.72 0.95 -8.93
N LEU A 240 -2.83 1.85 -8.52
CA LEU A 240 -1.68 1.51 -7.67
C LEU A 240 -2.12 0.88 -6.35
N ILE A 241 -3.09 1.49 -5.66
CA ILE A 241 -3.67 0.92 -4.44
C ILE A 241 -4.24 -0.47 -4.72
N GLY A 242 -5.06 -0.63 -5.76
CA GLY A 242 -5.63 -1.93 -6.12
C GLY A 242 -4.57 -3.00 -6.36
N GLY A 243 -3.49 -2.66 -7.07
CA GLY A 243 -2.35 -3.55 -7.30
C GLY A 243 -1.59 -3.92 -6.01
N ILE A 244 -1.40 -2.96 -5.10
CA ILE A 244 -0.76 -3.20 -3.79
C ILE A 244 -1.62 -4.15 -2.96
N LEU A 245 -2.93 -3.93 -2.91
CA LEU A 245 -3.85 -4.76 -2.11
C LEU A 245 -4.00 -6.17 -2.68
N ASP A 246 -3.92 -6.34 -3.99
CA ASP A 246 -3.88 -7.65 -4.65
C ASP A 246 -2.61 -8.44 -4.27
N GLU A 247 -1.43 -7.84 -4.41
CA GLU A 247 -0.16 -8.46 -4.00
C GLU A 247 -0.14 -8.73 -2.49
N PHE A 248 -0.61 -7.79 -1.67
CA PHE A 248 -0.71 -7.96 -0.22
C PHE A 248 -1.63 -9.12 0.14
N THR A 249 -2.83 -9.22 -0.45
CA THR A 249 -3.78 -10.30 -0.14
C THR A 249 -3.14 -11.67 -0.38
N LYS A 250 -2.47 -11.85 -1.52
CA LYS A 250 -1.80 -13.11 -1.88
C LYS A 250 -0.66 -13.45 -0.92
N LEU A 251 0.23 -12.48 -0.66
CA LEU A 251 1.37 -12.69 0.22
C LEU A 251 0.93 -12.89 1.68
N TYR A 252 -0.09 -12.17 2.13
CA TYR A 252 -0.66 -12.31 3.46
C TYR A 252 -1.26 -13.70 3.66
N GLN A 253 -1.98 -14.24 2.68
CA GLN A 253 -2.51 -15.60 2.76
C GLN A 253 -1.38 -16.64 2.82
N LEU A 254 -0.39 -16.55 1.92
CA LEU A 254 0.79 -17.43 1.96
C LEU A 254 1.55 -17.34 3.29
N TYR A 255 1.65 -16.15 3.87
CA TYR A 255 2.29 -15.95 5.16
C TYR A 255 1.51 -16.61 6.30
N LEU A 256 0.18 -16.57 6.29
CA LEU A 256 -0.63 -17.25 7.30
C LEU A 256 -0.55 -18.77 7.17
N ASP A 257 -0.46 -19.29 5.95
CA ASP A 257 -0.46 -20.72 5.68
C ASP A 257 0.93 -21.35 5.90
N ASP A 258 2.00 -20.71 5.41
CA ASP A 258 3.35 -21.27 5.35
C ASP A 258 4.38 -20.52 6.22
N GLY A 259 3.99 -19.40 6.83
CA GLY A 259 4.85 -18.56 7.66
C GLY A 259 5.83 -17.67 6.87
N PHE A 260 6.76 -17.04 7.59
CA PHE A 260 7.68 -16.05 7.02
C PHE A 260 8.70 -16.63 6.02
N ALA A 261 8.93 -17.95 6.05
CA ALA A 261 9.90 -18.61 5.18
C ALA A 261 9.62 -18.37 3.68
N ILE A 262 8.35 -18.17 3.29
CA ILE A 262 7.96 -17.86 1.91
C ILE A 262 8.18 -16.39 1.56
N ILE A 263 8.09 -15.49 2.54
CA ILE A 263 8.26 -14.04 2.34
C ILE A 263 9.72 -13.64 2.31
N LYS A 264 10.55 -14.26 3.17
CA LYS A 264 11.97 -13.96 3.31
C LYS A 264 12.74 -13.89 1.97
N PRO A 265 12.74 -14.93 1.11
CA PRO A 265 13.52 -14.88 -0.14
C PRO A 265 12.99 -13.81 -1.10
N LEU A 266 11.69 -13.51 -1.07
CA LEU A 266 11.11 -12.43 -1.86
C LEU A 266 11.61 -11.07 -1.38
N TRP A 267 11.71 -10.88 -0.07
CA TRP A 267 12.27 -9.66 0.51
C TRP A 267 13.76 -9.52 0.21
N GLU A 268 14.55 -10.59 0.39
CA GLU A 268 15.99 -10.60 0.14
C GLU A 268 16.33 -10.29 -1.33
N ALA A 269 15.50 -10.73 -2.27
CA ALA A 269 15.66 -10.41 -3.70
C ALA A 269 15.60 -8.90 -4.01
N HIS A 270 14.94 -8.10 -3.15
CA HIS A 270 14.85 -6.63 -3.29
C HIS A 270 15.68 -5.87 -2.26
N ALA A 271 16.43 -6.55 -1.39
CA ALA A 271 17.15 -5.91 -0.30
C ALA A 271 18.28 -4.99 -0.81
N SER A 272 18.25 -3.72 -0.39
CA SER A 272 19.23 -2.70 -0.80
C SER A 272 20.59 -2.84 -0.09
N SER A 273 20.61 -3.43 1.11
CA SER A 273 21.76 -3.45 2.01
C SER A 273 22.56 -4.74 1.98
N THR A 274 21.98 -5.87 1.54
CA THR A 274 22.64 -7.19 1.61
C THR A 274 23.98 -7.19 0.90
N GLY A 275 25.03 -7.65 1.61
CA GLY A 275 26.41 -7.71 1.14
C GLY A 275 27.16 -6.36 1.18
N LYS A 276 26.55 -5.28 1.67
CA LYS A 276 27.18 -3.94 1.73
C LYS A 276 27.58 -3.57 3.16
N LYS A 277 28.57 -2.69 3.28
CA LYS A 277 28.90 -2.02 4.54
C LYS A 277 27.79 -1.02 4.88
N ILE A 278 27.25 -1.10 6.08
CA ILE A 278 26.19 -0.20 6.57
C ILE A 278 26.48 0.23 8.00
N SER A 279 25.84 1.32 8.43
CA SER A 279 25.72 1.68 9.85
C SER A 279 24.28 1.51 10.30
N ALA A 280 24.07 0.69 11.32
CA ALA A 280 22.79 0.54 12.00
C ALA A 280 22.78 1.42 13.26
N ARG A 281 21.98 2.49 13.24
CA ARG A 281 21.81 3.40 14.38
C ARG A 281 20.57 3.00 15.18
N THR A 282 20.80 2.53 16.40
CA THR A 282 19.76 2.35 17.41
C THR A 282 19.64 3.61 18.27
N ALA A 283 18.72 3.64 19.23
CA ALA A 283 18.59 4.76 20.16
C ALA A 283 19.83 4.97 21.06
N THR A 284 20.64 3.94 21.26
CA THR A 284 21.75 3.95 22.24
C THR A 284 23.11 3.65 21.62
N THR A 285 23.16 3.02 20.44
CA THR A 285 24.40 2.53 19.83
C THR A 285 24.39 2.70 18.31
N VAL A 286 25.59 2.79 17.73
CA VAL A 286 25.82 2.64 16.30
C VAL A 286 26.66 1.40 16.11
N ILE A 287 26.20 0.48 15.27
CA ILE A 287 26.94 -0.74 14.92
C ILE A 287 27.23 -0.65 13.42
N GLU A 288 28.49 -0.81 13.05
CA GLU A 288 28.93 -0.79 11.66
C GLU A 288 29.43 -2.16 11.25
N GLY A 289 29.15 -2.56 10.01
CA GLY A 289 29.49 -3.89 9.55
C GLY A 289 28.93 -4.22 8.17
N ILE A 290 29.11 -5.46 7.74
CA ILE A 290 28.57 -6.00 6.49
C ILE A 290 27.19 -6.60 6.78
N ALA A 291 26.16 -6.15 6.08
CA ALA A 291 24.81 -6.70 6.23
C ALA A 291 24.73 -8.08 5.56
N LEU A 292 24.49 -9.13 6.36
CA LEU A 292 24.40 -10.51 5.88
C LEU A 292 23.00 -10.87 5.37
N GLY A 293 22.02 -9.98 5.52
CA GLY A 293 20.61 -10.24 5.22
C GLY A 293 19.78 -10.28 6.50
N ILE A 294 18.67 -11.03 6.47
CA ILE A 294 17.77 -11.19 7.62
C ILE A 294 17.71 -12.65 8.07
N ASP A 295 17.45 -12.90 9.35
CA ASP A 295 17.15 -14.25 9.84
C ASP A 295 15.70 -14.69 9.53
N ASN A 296 15.29 -15.83 10.07
CA ASN A 296 13.95 -16.40 9.82
C ASN A 296 12.86 -15.67 10.60
N GLU A 297 13.25 -14.75 11.47
CA GLU A 297 12.35 -13.89 12.23
C GLU A 297 12.23 -12.50 11.57
N GLY A 298 13.06 -12.18 10.58
CA GLY A 298 13.11 -10.89 9.89
C GLY A 298 14.08 -9.88 10.52
N VAL A 299 14.93 -10.34 11.44
CA VAL A 299 15.92 -9.52 12.15
C VAL A 299 17.16 -9.37 11.28
N LEU A 300 17.65 -8.13 11.15
CA LEU A 300 18.84 -7.83 10.35
C LEU A 300 20.09 -8.42 11.02
N LEU A 301 20.91 -9.11 10.23
CA LEU A 301 22.19 -9.68 10.63
C LEU A 301 23.33 -8.79 10.13
N LEU A 302 24.19 -8.34 11.04
CA LEU A 302 25.30 -7.43 10.73
C LEU A 302 26.61 -8.00 11.28
N GLU A 303 27.59 -8.27 10.42
CA GLU A 303 28.92 -8.74 10.81
C GLU A 303 29.87 -7.55 10.99
N ASP A 304 30.41 -7.37 12.20
CA ASP A 304 31.38 -6.31 12.49
C ASP A 304 32.81 -6.64 12.02
N GLU A 305 33.73 -5.69 12.15
CA GLU A 305 35.13 -5.87 11.73
C GLU A 305 35.88 -6.97 12.50
N ALA A 306 35.38 -7.40 13.65
CA ALA A 306 35.92 -8.52 14.43
C ALA A 306 35.32 -9.88 14.02
N GLY A 307 34.44 -9.91 13.01
CA GLY A 307 33.75 -11.12 12.55
C GLY A 307 32.60 -11.56 13.45
N LYS A 308 32.13 -10.70 14.37
CA LYS A 308 30.99 -11.01 15.24
C LYS A 308 29.70 -10.60 14.55
N VAL A 309 28.74 -11.53 14.49
CA VAL A 309 27.40 -11.29 13.96
C VAL A 309 26.48 -10.72 15.05
N HIS A 310 25.92 -9.54 14.79
CA HIS A 310 24.94 -8.86 15.63
C HIS A 310 23.53 -9.00 15.05
N LYS A 311 22.54 -9.19 15.93
CA LYS A 311 21.11 -9.18 15.59
C LYS A 311 20.53 -7.81 15.86
N ILE A 312 20.03 -7.14 14.82
CA ILE A 312 19.47 -5.79 14.88
C ILE A 312 17.96 -5.86 14.69
N TYR A 313 17.21 -5.61 15.78
CA TYR A 313 15.74 -5.69 15.80
C TYR A 313 15.06 -4.41 15.32
N SER A 314 15.72 -3.26 15.50
CA SER A 314 15.25 -1.96 15.03
C SER A 314 16.42 -0.99 14.95
N ALA A 315 16.58 -0.32 13.80
CA ALA A 315 17.55 0.74 13.61
C ALA A 315 17.11 1.68 12.47
N ASP A 316 17.70 2.87 12.44
CA ASP A 316 17.83 3.65 11.21
C ASP A 316 19.10 3.16 10.49
N ILE A 317 18.97 2.85 9.19
CA ILE A 317 20.07 2.32 8.37
C ILE A 317 20.62 3.40 7.45
N ASP A 318 21.93 3.61 7.56
CA ASP A 318 22.73 4.41 6.63
C ASP A 318 23.50 3.45 5.70
N LEU A 319 23.30 3.62 4.40
CA LEU A 319 24.04 2.89 3.36
C LEU A 319 25.32 3.67 3.04
N HIS A 320 26.44 2.95 2.94
CA HIS A 320 27.75 3.48 2.52
C HIS A 320 28.00 3.19 1.04
#